data_AF-A0ABF7RGC6-F1
#
_entry.id   AF-A0ABF7RGC6-F1
#
_cell.length_a   1.000
_cell.length_b   1.000
_cell.length_c   1.000
_cell.angle_alpha   90.00
_cell.angle_beta   90.00
_cell.angle_gamma   90.00
#
_symmetry.space_group_name_H-M   'P 1'
#
loop_
_entity.id
_entity.type
_entity.pdbx_description
1 polymer ?
#
loop_
_entity_poly.entity_id
_entity_poly.type
_entity_poly.pdbx_seq_one_letter_code
_entity_poly.pdbx_strand_id
1 'polypeptide(L)'
;MDYGVLLSTYEREIGREAAVRMPQQHRLYACLRAAILSGKIEEGTQLLASRTLAEELSMARNSVLYAYERLASEGFVVGRRQGTVVARVGVPQAPAAVPGDAPVLSRRVAHIERPGEGMDDPLPFLPGTPALDAFPLAQWRRSVERAWRNIGPAQLGYMPVEGNAALRQAIAEYLRVSRGVRCEAGQVFVTDGTQNSLDLCARTLADAGDTAWIENPGYLGARHAFQAADLRLVPIPIDADGLAPRPEDWRDRPPRLIYITPSHQYPLGAVMSLERRLALLAQARAAGAWIIEDDYDSEFRHQGAPLSAVQGLAEDAPVI
;
A
#
# COMPACT_ATOMS: atom_id res chain seq x y z
N MET A 1 0.00 43.18 -25.84
CA MET A 1 -0.09 41.70 -25.89
C MET A 1 -1.39 41.37 -26.56
N ASP A 2 -1.37 40.58 -27.64
CA ASP A 2 -2.56 40.16 -28.38
C ASP A 2 -3.06 38.83 -27.81
N TYR A 3 -4.24 38.83 -27.19
CA TYR A 3 -4.77 37.64 -26.52
C TYR A 3 -5.31 36.62 -27.52
N GLY A 4 -5.68 37.04 -28.72
CA GLY A 4 -6.09 36.14 -29.81
C GLY A 4 -4.92 35.31 -30.36
N VAL A 5 -3.75 35.94 -30.52
CA VAL A 5 -2.51 35.24 -30.89
C VAL A 5 -2.06 34.30 -29.77
N LEU A 6 -2.20 34.71 -28.50
CA LEU A 6 -1.87 33.87 -27.35
C LEU A 6 -2.75 32.61 -27.31
N LEU A 7 -4.07 32.78 -27.44
CA LEU A 7 -5.04 31.68 -27.40
C LEU A 7 -4.87 30.73 -28.59
N SER A 8 -4.73 31.25 -29.81
CA SER A 8 -4.51 30.40 -31.00
C SER A 8 -3.17 29.67 -30.99
N THR A 9 -2.14 30.23 -30.36
CA THR A 9 -0.85 29.55 -30.17
C THR A 9 -0.98 28.43 -29.15
N TYR A 10 -1.64 28.68 -28.02
CA TYR A 10 -1.94 27.65 -27.03
C TYR A 10 -2.78 26.50 -27.61
N GLU A 11 -3.81 26.80 -28.40
CA GLU A 11 -4.65 25.78 -29.07
C GLU A 11 -3.87 24.90 -30.07
N ARG A 12 -2.80 25.44 -30.68
CA ARG A 12 -1.88 24.65 -31.51
C ARG A 12 -0.97 23.75 -30.66
N GLU A 13 -0.46 24.27 -29.54
CA GLU A 13 0.42 23.54 -28.61
C GLU A 13 -0.28 22.31 -27.98
N ILE A 14 -1.56 22.42 -27.63
CA ILE A 14 -2.32 21.31 -27.01
C ILE A 14 -3.00 20.36 -28.02
N GLY A 15 -2.93 20.66 -29.32
CA GLY A 15 -3.63 19.93 -30.37
C GLY A 15 -5.08 20.38 -30.58
N ARG A 16 -5.47 20.60 -31.84
CA ARG A 16 -6.78 21.16 -32.23
C ARG A 16 -7.97 20.31 -31.78
N GLU A 17 -7.86 18.99 -31.80
CA GLU A 17 -8.95 18.10 -31.35
C GLU A 17 -9.22 18.19 -29.84
N ALA A 18 -8.16 18.32 -29.04
CA ALA A 18 -8.28 18.53 -27.59
C ALA A 18 -8.88 19.92 -27.29
N ALA A 19 -8.48 20.94 -28.06
CA ALA A 19 -9.06 22.28 -27.95
C ALA A 19 -10.57 22.30 -28.29
N VAL A 20 -11.02 21.63 -29.35
CA VAL A 20 -12.45 21.63 -29.72
C VAL A 20 -13.33 20.97 -28.65
N ARG A 21 -12.82 19.99 -27.92
CA ARG A 21 -13.55 19.29 -26.84
C ARG A 21 -13.65 20.09 -25.54
N MET A 22 -12.84 21.13 -25.35
CA MET A 22 -12.87 21.96 -24.14
C MET A 22 -13.84 23.14 -24.28
N PRO A 23 -14.69 23.40 -23.27
CA PRO A 23 -15.48 24.62 -23.21
C PRO A 23 -14.61 25.87 -23.32
N GLN A 24 -15.08 26.89 -24.04
CA GLN A 24 -14.31 28.11 -24.37
C GLN A 24 -13.72 28.81 -23.12
N GLN A 25 -14.47 28.82 -22.01
CA GLN A 25 -14.04 29.37 -20.73
C GLN A 25 -12.88 28.60 -20.09
N HIS A 26 -12.83 27.27 -20.24
CA HIS A 26 -11.73 26.43 -19.77
C HIS A 26 -10.48 26.62 -20.61
N ARG A 27 -10.63 26.79 -21.92
CA ARG A 27 -9.51 27.09 -22.82
C ARG A 27 -8.84 28.41 -22.48
N LEU A 28 -9.63 29.46 -22.29
CA LEU A 28 -9.10 30.77 -21.92
C LEU A 28 -8.37 30.72 -20.58
N TYR A 29 -8.97 30.07 -19.57
CA TYR A 29 -8.30 29.84 -18.28
C TYR A 29 -6.96 29.11 -18.44
N ALA A 30 -6.94 27.98 -19.16
CA ALA A 30 -5.75 27.16 -19.31
C ALA A 30 -4.65 27.87 -20.10
N CYS A 31 -5.03 28.63 -21.14
CA CYS A 31 -4.14 29.50 -21.92
C CYS A 31 -3.48 30.57 -21.03
N LEU A 32 -4.29 31.36 -20.30
CA LEU A 32 -3.78 32.42 -19.43
C LEU A 32 -2.91 31.86 -18.30
N ARG A 33 -3.30 30.72 -17.71
CA ARG A 33 -2.50 30.01 -16.71
C ARG A 33 -1.14 29.57 -17.26
N ALA A 34 -1.12 28.95 -18.45
CA ALA A 34 0.12 28.54 -19.10
C ALA A 34 1.01 29.75 -19.44
N ALA A 35 0.41 30.85 -19.86
CA ALA A 35 1.12 32.08 -20.20
C ALA A 35 1.74 32.76 -18.96
N ILE A 36 1.03 32.76 -17.83
CA ILE A 36 1.57 33.26 -16.54
C ILE A 36 2.70 32.33 -16.05
N LEU A 37 2.51 31.01 -16.08
CA LEU A 37 3.51 30.04 -15.61
C LEU A 37 4.79 30.03 -16.45
N SER A 38 4.67 30.24 -17.77
CA SER A 38 5.82 30.32 -18.68
C SER A 38 6.50 31.69 -18.68
N GLY A 39 5.98 32.67 -17.91
CA GLY A 39 6.47 34.03 -17.90
C GLY A 39 6.12 34.85 -19.15
N LYS A 40 5.31 34.32 -20.08
CA LYS A 40 4.77 35.07 -21.23
C LYS A 40 3.88 36.25 -20.76
N ILE A 41 3.21 36.11 -19.61
CA ILE A 41 2.55 37.21 -18.89
C ILE A 41 3.27 37.40 -17.56
N GLU A 42 3.95 38.53 -17.43
CA GLU A 42 4.79 38.82 -16.26
C GLU A 42 3.97 39.18 -15.02
N GLU A 43 4.55 38.97 -13.84
CA GLU A 43 4.02 39.46 -12.57
C GLU A 43 3.71 40.97 -12.65
N GLY A 44 2.60 41.39 -12.05
CA GLY A 44 2.22 42.80 -12.05
C GLY A 44 1.57 43.28 -13.36
N THR A 45 1.52 42.45 -14.40
CA THR A 45 0.79 42.77 -15.63
C THR A 45 -0.69 42.92 -15.33
N GLN A 46 -1.27 44.05 -15.74
CA GLN A 46 -2.71 44.25 -15.67
C GLN A 46 -3.39 43.53 -16.85
N LEU A 47 -4.26 42.58 -16.54
CA LEU A 47 -5.08 41.89 -17.54
C LEU A 47 -6.17 42.82 -18.07
N LEU A 48 -6.61 42.58 -19.31
CA LEU A 48 -7.70 43.35 -19.92
C LEU A 48 -8.99 43.22 -19.11
N ALA A 49 -9.80 44.27 -19.11
CA ALA A 49 -11.13 44.21 -18.51
C ALA A 49 -11.97 43.11 -19.19
N SER A 50 -12.81 42.42 -18.41
CA SER A 50 -13.58 41.25 -18.90
C SER A 50 -14.41 41.53 -20.15
N ARG A 51 -14.89 42.78 -20.33
CA ARG A 51 -15.69 43.20 -21.49
C ARG A 51 -14.82 43.33 -22.74
N THR A 52 -13.69 44.02 -22.60
CA THR A 52 -12.71 44.23 -23.68
C THR A 52 -12.12 42.91 -24.15
N LEU A 53 -11.73 42.02 -23.23
CA LEU A 53 -11.19 40.71 -23.61
C LEU A 53 -12.26 39.80 -24.27
N ALA A 54 -13.53 39.93 -23.86
CA ALA A 54 -14.63 39.21 -24.48
C ALA A 54 -14.89 39.69 -25.91
N GLU A 55 -14.83 41.00 -26.16
CA GLU A 55 -14.95 41.58 -27.49
C GLU A 55 -13.77 41.17 -28.40
N GLU A 56 -12.53 41.28 -27.91
CA GLU A 56 -11.31 40.91 -28.65
C GLU A 56 -11.31 39.44 -29.07
N LEU A 57 -11.71 38.53 -28.16
CA LEU A 57 -11.72 37.10 -28.43
C LEU A 57 -13.04 36.58 -29.04
N SER A 58 -14.02 37.46 -29.29
CA SER A 58 -15.38 37.07 -29.69
C SER A 58 -15.99 35.99 -28.77
N MET A 59 -15.81 36.16 -27.46
CA MET A 59 -16.27 35.27 -26.40
C MET A 59 -17.45 35.87 -25.64
N ALA A 60 -18.31 35.03 -25.08
CA ALA A 60 -19.27 35.51 -24.08
C ALA A 60 -18.53 36.07 -22.85
N ARG A 61 -18.96 37.24 -22.36
CA ARG A 61 -18.35 37.88 -21.18
C ARG A 61 -18.28 36.96 -19.95
N ASN A 62 -19.31 36.14 -19.75
CA ASN A 62 -19.35 35.19 -18.63
C ASN A 62 -18.22 34.15 -18.71
N SER A 63 -17.79 33.77 -19.92
CA SER A 63 -16.67 32.86 -20.14
C SER A 63 -15.33 33.47 -19.70
N VAL A 64 -15.16 34.78 -19.91
CA VAL A 64 -13.97 35.53 -19.48
C VAL A 64 -13.97 35.74 -17.97
N LEU A 65 -15.14 36.09 -17.40
CA LEU A 65 -15.30 36.20 -15.95
C LEU A 65 -14.99 34.88 -15.26
N TYR A 66 -15.53 33.76 -15.76
CA TYR A 66 -15.20 32.42 -15.27
C TYR A 66 -13.69 32.16 -15.26
N ALA A 67 -12.99 32.48 -16.36
CA ALA A 67 -11.55 32.28 -16.45
C ALA A 67 -10.79 33.12 -15.42
N TYR A 68 -11.18 34.38 -15.23
CA TYR A 68 -10.53 35.28 -14.27
C TYR A 68 -10.82 34.90 -12.82
N GLU A 69 -12.07 34.54 -12.50
CA GLU A 69 -12.45 34.05 -11.17
C GLU A 69 -11.69 32.78 -10.82
N ARG A 70 -11.53 31.87 -11.79
CA ARG A 70 -10.75 30.66 -11.61
C ARG A 70 -9.26 30.95 -11.40
N LEU A 71 -8.66 31.81 -12.22
CA LEU A 71 -7.28 32.27 -12.03
C LEU A 71 -7.10 32.94 -10.66
N ALA A 72 -8.07 33.72 -10.20
CA ALA A 72 -8.03 34.39 -8.90
C ALA A 72 -8.13 33.39 -7.75
N SER A 73 -9.02 32.39 -7.87
CA SER A 73 -9.18 31.32 -6.87
C SER A 73 -7.93 30.47 -6.70
N GLU A 74 -7.14 30.33 -7.77
CA GLU A 74 -5.86 29.61 -7.78
C GLU A 74 -4.65 30.52 -7.49
N GLY A 75 -4.87 31.82 -7.24
CA GLY A 75 -3.83 32.77 -6.88
C GLY A 75 -2.95 33.26 -8.04
N PHE A 76 -3.32 33.01 -9.30
CA PHE A 76 -2.59 33.51 -10.48
C PHE A 76 -2.80 35.01 -10.72
N VAL A 77 -3.94 35.55 -10.27
CA VAL A 77 -4.27 36.96 -10.40
C VAL A 77 -4.90 37.50 -9.12
N VAL A 78 -4.77 38.80 -8.90
CA VAL A 78 -5.38 39.52 -7.78
C VAL A 78 -6.22 40.66 -8.32
N GLY A 79 -7.46 40.79 -7.83
CA GLY A 79 -8.30 41.95 -8.10
C GLY A 79 -7.77 43.19 -7.39
N ARG A 80 -7.51 44.27 -8.12
CA ARG A 80 -7.16 45.59 -7.60
C ARG A 80 -8.22 46.62 -8.02
N ARG A 81 -8.19 47.80 -7.39
CA ARG A 81 -9.13 48.91 -7.66
C ARG A 81 -9.18 49.35 -9.13
N GLN A 82 -8.09 49.13 -9.88
CA GLN A 82 -7.95 49.51 -11.29
C GLN A 82 -8.14 48.33 -12.26
N GLY A 83 -8.33 47.10 -11.77
CA GLY A 83 -8.49 45.91 -12.61
C GLY A 83 -7.84 44.65 -12.03
N THR A 84 -7.82 43.58 -12.82
CA THR A 84 -7.19 42.31 -12.45
C THR A 84 -5.71 42.34 -12.81
N VAL A 85 -4.83 41.97 -11.88
CA VAL A 85 -3.37 42.01 -12.06
C VAL A 85 -2.77 40.63 -11.80
N VAL A 86 -1.79 40.21 -12.60
CA VAL A 86 -1.07 38.94 -12.40
C VAL A 86 -0.32 38.96 -11.06
N ALA A 87 -0.55 37.94 -10.25
CA ALA A 87 0.03 37.80 -8.93
C ALA A 87 1.51 37.39 -9.01
N ARG A 88 2.23 37.53 -7.90
CA ARG A 88 3.55 36.93 -7.72
C ARG A 88 3.41 35.42 -7.53
N VAL A 89 3.53 34.66 -8.62
CA VAL A 89 3.42 33.18 -8.59
C VAL A 89 4.70 32.52 -8.08
N GLY A 90 5.80 33.28 -7.92
CA GLY A 90 7.06 32.77 -7.39
C GLY A 90 7.74 31.73 -8.29
N VAL A 91 7.35 31.66 -9.56
CA VAL A 91 8.01 30.81 -10.56
C VAL A 91 9.45 31.32 -10.70
N PRO A 92 10.46 30.52 -10.32
CA PRO A 92 11.84 30.90 -10.56
C PRO A 92 12.00 31.09 -12.06
N GLN A 93 12.43 32.26 -12.52
CA GLN A 93 12.91 32.38 -13.90
C GLN A 93 14.07 31.41 -14.02
N ALA A 94 13.88 30.33 -14.76
CA ALA A 94 14.83 29.24 -14.79
C ALA A 94 16.21 29.81 -15.18
N PRO A 95 17.23 29.76 -14.30
CA PRO A 95 18.59 29.82 -14.80
C PRO A 95 18.71 28.72 -15.85
N ALA A 96 19.38 29.02 -16.98
CA ALA A 96 19.54 28.10 -18.12
C ALA A 96 19.65 26.66 -17.62
N ALA A 97 18.71 25.79 -18.05
CA ALA A 97 18.47 24.48 -17.46
C ALA A 97 19.79 23.75 -17.16
N VAL A 98 20.22 23.80 -15.90
CA VAL A 98 21.22 22.86 -15.41
C VAL A 98 20.44 21.56 -15.32
N PRO A 99 20.82 20.49 -16.04
CA PRO A 99 20.17 19.21 -15.86
C PRO A 99 20.34 18.81 -14.39
N GLY A 100 19.30 19.05 -13.60
CA GLY A 100 19.22 18.55 -12.24
C GLY A 100 19.01 17.05 -12.35
N ASP A 101 19.77 16.27 -11.58
CA ASP A 101 19.55 14.84 -11.51
C ASP A 101 18.09 14.57 -11.14
N ALA A 102 17.45 13.70 -11.92
CA ALA A 102 16.12 13.23 -11.59
C ALA A 102 16.13 12.65 -10.16
N PRO A 103 15.02 12.76 -9.41
CA PRO A 103 14.94 12.15 -8.09
C PRO A 103 15.33 10.67 -8.18
N VAL A 104 16.39 10.30 -7.46
CA VAL A 104 16.89 8.92 -7.42
C VAL A 104 16.08 8.10 -6.42
N LEU A 105 15.86 6.82 -6.74
CA LEU A 105 15.18 5.90 -5.82
C LEU A 105 16.05 5.64 -4.57
N SER A 106 15.39 5.27 -3.47
CA SER A 106 16.08 4.85 -2.25
C SER A 106 16.97 3.64 -2.52
N ARG A 107 18.11 3.56 -1.81
CA ARG A 107 19.01 2.40 -1.82
C ARG A 107 18.30 1.09 -1.47
N ARG A 108 17.20 1.14 -0.71
CA ARG A 108 16.39 -0.04 -0.35
C ARG A 108 15.84 -0.78 -1.56
N VAL A 109 15.52 -0.06 -2.64
CA VAL A 109 15.01 -0.67 -3.88
C VAL A 109 16.04 -1.62 -4.51
N ALA A 110 17.34 -1.39 -4.28
CA ALA A 110 18.40 -2.27 -4.78
C ALA A 110 18.36 -3.68 -4.14
N HIS A 111 17.69 -3.83 -3.00
CA HIS A 111 17.57 -5.11 -2.28
C HIS A 111 16.22 -5.82 -2.52
N ILE A 112 15.30 -5.21 -3.26
CA ILE A 112 14.01 -5.80 -3.61
C ILE A 112 14.21 -6.59 -4.91
N GLU A 113 14.00 -7.91 -4.85
CA GLU A 113 13.93 -8.73 -6.06
C GLU A 113 12.73 -8.27 -6.88
N ARG A 114 12.96 -7.80 -8.11
CA ARG A 114 11.88 -7.38 -9.00
C ARG A 114 11.06 -8.62 -9.35
N PRO A 115 9.74 -8.63 -9.11
CA PRO A 115 8.89 -9.65 -9.70
C PRO A 115 9.13 -9.67 -11.21
N GLY A 116 9.22 -10.85 -11.81
CA GLY A 116 9.19 -10.97 -13.27
C GLY A 116 7.93 -10.32 -13.83
N GLU A 117 7.99 -9.86 -15.08
CA GLU A 117 6.83 -9.29 -15.77
C GLU A 117 5.61 -10.23 -15.66
N GLY A 118 4.44 -9.62 -15.42
CA GLY A 118 3.28 -10.21 -14.77
C GLY A 118 2.74 -11.51 -15.36
N MET A 119 2.27 -12.39 -14.48
CA MET A 119 1.29 -13.40 -14.84
C MET A 119 -0.09 -12.76 -14.81
N ASP A 120 -0.49 -12.17 -15.95
CA ASP A 120 -1.83 -11.59 -16.10
C ASP A 120 -2.93 -12.66 -16.21
N ASP A 121 -2.56 -13.91 -16.53
CA ASP A 121 -3.46 -15.06 -16.53
C ASP A 121 -3.04 -16.11 -15.46
N PRO A 122 -4.00 -16.67 -14.70
CA PRO A 122 -3.71 -17.77 -13.78
C PRO A 122 -3.31 -19.01 -14.60
N LEU A 123 -2.01 -19.31 -14.62
CA LEU A 123 -1.51 -20.54 -15.22
C LEU A 123 -1.85 -21.75 -14.33
N PRO A 124 -2.11 -22.93 -14.93
CA PRO A 124 -2.25 -24.17 -14.16
C PRO A 124 -1.02 -24.42 -13.27
N PHE A 125 -1.25 -25.01 -12.09
CA PHE A 125 -0.22 -25.35 -11.10
C PHE A 125 0.52 -24.15 -10.49
N LEU A 126 0.00 -22.93 -10.60
CA LEU A 126 0.49 -21.80 -9.82
C LEU A 126 0.17 -22.02 -8.32
N PRO A 127 1.16 -22.09 -7.43
CA PRO A 127 0.91 -22.22 -6.00
C PRO A 127 0.22 -20.96 -5.45
N GLY A 128 -0.58 -21.12 -4.41
CA GLY A 128 -1.21 -20.00 -3.68
C GLY A 128 -2.48 -19.42 -4.31
N THR A 129 -2.95 -19.92 -5.47
CA THR A 129 -4.25 -19.54 -6.02
C THR A 129 -5.30 -20.61 -5.72
N PRO A 130 -6.36 -20.30 -4.95
CA PRO A 130 -7.43 -21.27 -4.68
C PRO A 130 -8.35 -21.46 -5.89
N ALA A 131 -9.27 -22.43 -5.82
CA ALA A 131 -10.30 -22.66 -6.82
C ALA A 131 -11.33 -21.50 -6.85
N LEU A 132 -11.02 -20.44 -7.62
CA LEU A 132 -11.84 -19.23 -7.70
C LEU A 132 -13.24 -19.48 -8.29
N ASP A 133 -13.38 -20.51 -9.13
CA ASP A 133 -14.65 -20.98 -9.71
C ASP A 133 -15.56 -21.68 -8.68
N ALA A 134 -14.98 -22.21 -7.59
CA ALA A 134 -15.72 -22.82 -6.49
C ALA A 134 -16.20 -21.83 -5.42
N PHE A 135 -15.91 -20.53 -5.56
CA PHE A 135 -16.29 -19.54 -4.57
C PHE A 135 -17.82 -19.45 -4.39
N PRO A 136 -18.35 -19.54 -3.16
CA PRO A 136 -19.79 -19.62 -2.90
C PRO A 136 -20.49 -18.26 -3.02
N LEU A 137 -20.54 -17.70 -4.23
CA LEU A 137 -21.05 -16.35 -4.52
C LEU A 137 -22.45 -16.09 -3.96
N ALA A 138 -23.35 -17.08 -4.04
CA ALA A 138 -24.72 -16.92 -3.57
C ALA A 138 -24.81 -16.81 -2.03
N GLN A 139 -24.05 -17.64 -1.30
CA GLN A 139 -23.94 -17.58 0.15
C GLN A 139 -23.29 -16.27 0.58
N TRP A 140 -22.20 -15.88 -0.10
CA TRP A 140 -21.46 -14.65 0.18
C TRP A 140 -22.36 -13.41 0.04
N ARG A 141 -23.08 -13.29 -1.08
CA ARG A 141 -24.03 -12.18 -1.30
C ARG A 141 -25.06 -12.07 -0.18
N ARG A 142 -25.67 -13.18 0.23
CA ARG A 142 -26.64 -13.19 1.35
C ARG A 142 -26.01 -12.73 2.66
N SER A 143 -24.79 -13.14 2.95
CA SER A 143 -24.07 -12.73 4.16
C SER A 143 -23.75 -11.22 4.14
N VAL A 144 -23.28 -10.69 3.01
CA VAL A 144 -23.01 -9.25 2.84
C VAL A 144 -24.30 -8.45 3.00
N GLU A 145 -25.37 -8.82 2.30
CA GLU A 145 -26.67 -8.14 2.40
C GLU A 145 -27.19 -8.15 3.85
N ARG A 146 -27.05 -9.28 4.56
CA ARG A 146 -27.43 -9.37 5.98
C ARG A 146 -26.61 -8.44 6.86
N ALA A 147 -25.29 -8.38 6.67
CA ALA A 147 -24.42 -7.49 7.43
C ALA A 147 -24.79 -6.02 7.20
N TRP A 148 -25.14 -5.66 5.96
CA TRP A 148 -25.50 -4.29 5.57
C TRP A 148 -26.84 -3.81 6.13
N ARG A 149 -27.79 -4.71 6.41
CA ARG A 149 -29.12 -4.32 6.95
C ARG A 149 -29.06 -3.53 8.25
N ASN A 150 -27.99 -3.70 9.05
CA ASN A 150 -27.86 -3.11 10.37
C ASN A 150 -26.72 -2.08 10.47
N ILE A 151 -26.19 -1.61 9.33
CA ILE A 151 -25.13 -0.59 9.31
C ILE A 151 -25.72 0.80 9.57
N GLY A 152 -25.10 1.57 10.46
CA GLY A 152 -25.40 2.98 10.70
C GLY A 152 -24.21 3.88 10.35
N PRO A 153 -24.35 5.22 10.51
CA PRO A 153 -23.29 6.18 10.18
C PRO A 153 -21.95 5.91 10.87
N ALA A 154 -21.97 5.39 12.10
CA ALA A 154 -20.75 5.05 12.84
C ALA A 154 -19.91 3.97 12.12
N GLN A 155 -20.57 2.99 11.50
CA GLN A 155 -19.92 1.92 10.74
C GLN A 155 -19.51 2.34 9.32
N LEU A 156 -19.97 3.51 8.85
CA LEU A 156 -19.57 4.11 7.56
C LEU A 156 -18.38 5.06 7.70
N GLY A 157 -17.96 5.37 8.93
CA GLY A 157 -16.81 6.20 9.23
C GLY A 157 -15.51 5.41 9.39
N TYR A 158 -14.50 6.05 9.98
CA TYR A 158 -13.29 5.36 10.41
C TYR A 158 -13.61 4.42 11.58
N MET A 159 -13.26 3.15 11.40
CA MET A 159 -13.43 2.09 12.39
C MET A 159 -12.16 1.92 13.24
N PRO A 160 -12.22 1.18 14.37
CA PRO A 160 -11.03 0.86 15.16
C PRO A 160 -9.92 0.27 14.28
N VAL A 161 -8.68 0.65 14.54
CA VAL A 161 -7.51 0.35 13.68
C VAL A 161 -7.19 -1.14 13.63
N GLU A 162 -7.55 -1.87 14.67
CA GLU A 162 -7.40 -3.32 14.77
C GLU A 162 -8.49 -4.10 14.01
N GLY A 163 -9.55 -3.41 13.56
CA GLY A 163 -10.65 -3.98 12.81
C GLY A 163 -11.96 -4.10 13.61
N ASN A 164 -13.03 -4.48 12.89
CA ASN A 164 -14.37 -4.58 13.46
C ASN A 164 -14.42 -5.56 14.64
N ALA A 165 -14.94 -5.11 15.79
CA ALA A 165 -14.93 -5.89 17.03
C ALA A 165 -15.70 -7.24 16.92
N ALA A 166 -16.84 -7.26 16.23
CA ALA A 166 -17.61 -8.50 16.06
C ALA A 166 -16.88 -9.50 15.15
N LEU A 167 -16.19 -9.00 14.12
CA LEU A 167 -15.34 -9.83 13.27
C LEU A 167 -14.17 -10.42 14.06
N ARG A 168 -13.46 -9.59 14.85
CA ARG A 168 -12.35 -10.05 15.70
C ARG A 168 -12.78 -11.11 16.71
N GLN A 169 -13.96 -10.93 17.33
CA GLN A 169 -14.53 -11.94 18.21
C GLN A 169 -14.80 -13.26 17.48
N ALA A 170 -15.42 -13.20 16.30
CA ALA A 170 -15.69 -14.39 15.50
C ALA A 170 -14.39 -15.12 15.07
N ILE A 171 -13.34 -14.37 14.71
CA ILE A 171 -12.03 -14.93 14.37
C ILE A 171 -11.39 -15.61 15.58
N ALA A 172 -11.35 -14.95 16.75
CA ALA A 172 -10.79 -15.53 17.97
C ALA A 172 -11.51 -16.83 18.37
N GLU A 173 -12.85 -16.83 18.31
CA GLU A 173 -13.65 -18.02 18.58
C GLU A 173 -13.38 -19.16 17.58
N TYR A 174 -13.28 -18.82 16.29
CA TYR A 174 -12.97 -19.77 15.24
C TYR A 174 -11.59 -20.41 15.47
N LEU A 175 -10.54 -19.60 15.61
CA LEU A 175 -9.16 -20.07 15.79
C LEU A 175 -8.98 -20.91 17.05
N ARG A 176 -9.71 -20.58 18.12
CA ARG A 176 -9.73 -21.40 19.35
C ARG A 176 -10.25 -22.82 19.09
N VAL A 177 -11.29 -22.96 18.28
CA VAL A 177 -11.90 -24.28 17.98
C VAL A 177 -11.12 -25.02 16.91
N SER A 178 -10.73 -24.35 15.82
CA SER A 178 -10.10 -25.01 14.68
C SER A 178 -8.62 -25.31 14.92
N ARG A 179 -7.89 -24.40 15.59
CA ARG A 179 -6.43 -24.43 15.72
C ARG A 179 -5.91 -24.49 17.15
N GLY A 180 -6.81 -24.40 18.15
CA GLY A 180 -6.41 -24.38 19.56
C GLY A 180 -5.69 -23.10 19.97
N VAL A 181 -5.79 -22.04 19.16
CA VAL A 181 -5.18 -20.73 19.45
C VAL A 181 -5.85 -20.13 20.68
N ARG A 182 -5.04 -19.66 21.61
CA ARG A 182 -5.48 -19.05 22.86
C ARG A 182 -5.33 -17.54 22.74
N CYS A 183 -6.34 -16.87 22.23
CA CYS A 183 -6.37 -15.42 22.12
C CYS A 183 -7.75 -14.84 22.45
N GLU A 184 -7.75 -13.60 22.90
CA GLU A 184 -8.94 -12.77 23.03
C GLU A 184 -9.12 -11.88 21.79
N ALA A 185 -10.33 -11.39 21.54
CA ALA A 185 -10.61 -10.49 20.41
C ALA A 185 -9.75 -9.22 20.42
N GLY A 186 -9.30 -8.77 21.59
CA GLY A 186 -8.37 -7.64 21.74
C GLY A 186 -6.97 -7.89 21.17
N GLN A 187 -6.60 -9.16 20.96
CA GLN A 187 -5.32 -9.58 20.40
C GLN A 187 -5.39 -9.93 18.91
N VAL A 188 -6.57 -9.82 18.30
CA VAL A 188 -6.77 -10.06 16.86
C VAL A 188 -6.69 -8.73 16.12
N PHE A 189 -5.87 -8.68 15.07
CA PHE A 189 -5.74 -7.52 14.19
C PHE A 189 -6.10 -7.94 12.76
N VAL A 190 -7.07 -7.26 12.17
CA VAL A 190 -7.48 -7.51 10.78
C VAL A 190 -6.71 -6.55 9.87
N THR A 191 -5.95 -7.10 8.94
CA THR A 191 -5.09 -6.37 8.01
C THR A 191 -5.52 -6.60 6.56
N ASP A 192 -4.91 -5.86 5.62
CA ASP A 192 -5.16 -5.99 4.19
C ASP A 192 -4.49 -7.24 3.55
N GLY A 193 -3.91 -8.13 4.37
CA GLY A 193 -3.32 -9.40 3.92
C GLY A 193 -1.99 -9.73 4.62
N THR A 194 -1.43 -10.89 4.27
CA THR A 194 -0.22 -11.44 4.89
C THR A 194 0.99 -10.51 4.75
N GLN A 195 1.19 -9.87 3.60
CA GLN A 195 2.31 -8.94 3.41
C GLN A 195 2.27 -7.75 4.39
N ASN A 196 1.08 -7.18 4.62
CA ASN A 196 0.91 -6.10 5.59
C ASN A 196 1.07 -6.60 7.03
N SER A 197 0.57 -7.80 7.33
CA SER A 197 0.73 -8.42 8.65
C SER A 197 2.20 -8.68 9.00
N LEU A 198 2.98 -9.18 8.05
CA LEU A 198 4.40 -9.44 8.21
C LEU A 198 5.22 -8.15 8.40
N ASP A 199 4.91 -7.09 7.64
CA ASP A 199 5.54 -5.78 7.84
C ASP A 199 5.19 -5.18 9.21
N LEU A 200 3.94 -5.28 9.64
CA LEU A 200 3.50 -4.83 10.96
C LEU A 200 4.21 -5.60 12.09
N CYS A 201 4.29 -6.92 11.99
CA CYS A 201 5.01 -7.76 12.95
C CYS A 201 6.49 -7.35 13.00
N ALA A 202 7.15 -7.22 11.85
CA ALA A 202 8.55 -6.86 11.77
C ALA A 202 8.84 -5.51 12.44
N ARG A 203 8.04 -4.49 12.15
CA ARG A 203 8.23 -3.13 12.69
C ARG A 203 7.83 -2.98 14.16
N THR A 204 6.97 -3.86 14.67
CA THR A 204 6.47 -3.77 16.05
C THR A 204 7.31 -4.59 17.02
N LEU A 205 7.92 -5.68 16.54
CA LEU A 205 8.56 -6.69 17.38
C LEU A 205 10.09 -6.71 17.27
N ALA A 206 10.65 -5.92 16.35
CA ALA A 206 12.08 -5.84 16.11
C ALA A 206 12.52 -4.41 15.74
N ASP A 207 13.75 -4.08 16.09
CA ASP A 207 14.39 -2.83 15.69
C ASP A 207 15.20 -3.01 14.40
N ALA A 208 15.46 -1.92 13.68
CA ALA A 208 16.34 -1.94 12.51
C ALA A 208 17.72 -2.54 12.86
N GLY A 209 18.17 -3.51 12.08
CA GLY A 209 19.39 -4.26 12.35
C GLY A 209 19.22 -5.42 13.33
N ASP A 210 18.05 -5.72 13.88
CA ASP A 210 17.81 -6.98 14.59
C ASP A 210 17.86 -8.18 13.64
N THR A 211 18.10 -9.37 14.21
CA THR A 211 18.23 -10.61 13.43
C THR A 211 16.87 -11.28 13.26
N ALA A 212 16.50 -11.61 12.02
CA ALA A 212 15.31 -12.41 11.72
C ALA A 212 15.71 -13.73 11.06
N TRP A 213 15.28 -14.84 11.64
CA TRP A 213 15.42 -16.15 11.03
C TRP A 213 14.28 -16.39 10.05
N ILE A 214 14.65 -16.85 8.86
CA ILE A 214 13.70 -17.24 7.81
C ILE A 214 14.01 -18.66 7.34
N GLU A 215 12.96 -19.40 7.02
CA GLU A 215 13.07 -20.71 6.37
C GLU A 215 13.81 -20.58 5.03
N ASN A 216 14.67 -21.55 4.72
CA ASN A 216 15.39 -21.62 3.45
C ASN A 216 15.42 -23.07 2.90
N PRO A 217 14.71 -23.34 1.78
CA PRO A 217 13.86 -22.42 1.02
C PRO A 217 12.63 -21.96 1.83
N GLY A 218 12.05 -20.81 1.49
CA GLY A 218 10.96 -20.21 2.25
C GLY A 218 10.15 -19.18 1.46
N TYR A 219 9.18 -18.55 2.12
CA TYR A 219 8.28 -17.57 1.50
C TYR A 219 8.96 -16.22 1.22
N LEU A 220 8.95 -15.79 -0.05
CA LEU A 220 9.57 -14.52 -0.47
C LEU A 220 8.88 -13.29 0.12
N GLY A 221 7.58 -13.34 0.39
CA GLY A 221 6.85 -12.21 0.99
C GLY A 221 7.38 -11.85 2.38
N ALA A 222 7.69 -12.85 3.21
CA ALA A 222 8.33 -12.65 4.51
C ALA A 222 9.74 -12.08 4.37
N ARG A 223 10.54 -12.61 3.43
CA ARG A 223 11.87 -12.08 3.13
C ARG A 223 11.81 -10.59 2.77
N HIS A 224 10.89 -10.20 1.89
CA HIS A 224 10.73 -8.81 1.46
C HIS A 224 10.22 -7.91 2.60
N ALA A 225 9.25 -8.36 3.39
CA ALA A 225 8.74 -7.61 4.54
C ALA A 225 9.87 -7.28 5.53
N PHE A 226 10.68 -8.28 5.87
CA PHE A 226 11.72 -8.12 6.88
C PHE A 226 12.92 -7.33 6.36
N GLN A 227 13.26 -7.45 5.07
CA GLN A 227 14.24 -6.56 4.42
C GLN A 227 13.76 -5.11 4.39
N ALA A 228 12.48 -4.86 4.12
CA ALA A 228 11.89 -3.52 4.13
C ALA A 228 11.81 -2.89 5.53
N ALA A 229 11.88 -3.72 6.57
CA ALA A 229 12.04 -3.31 7.97
C ALA A 229 13.52 -3.18 8.40
N ASP A 230 14.46 -3.24 7.46
CA ASP A 230 15.92 -3.13 7.69
C ASP A 230 16.47 -4.23 8.66
N LEU A 231 15.86 -5.42 8.68
CA LEU A 231 16.31 -6.55 9.51
C LEU A 231 17.44 -7.35 8.85
N ARG A 232 18.31 -7.94 9.67
CA ARG A 232 19.37 -8.86 9.25
C ARG A 232 18.80 -10.27 9.10
N LEU A 233 18.56 -10.69 7.86
CA LEU A 233 18.00 -12.02 7.59
C LEU A 233 19.06 -13.10 7.69
N VAL A 234 18.77 -14.15 8.47
CA VAL A 234 19.57 -15.37 8.56
C VAL A 234 18.75 -16.52 7.99
N PRO A 235 19.15 -17.09 6.85
CA PRO A 235 18.48 -18.26 6.30
C PRO A 235 18.82 -19.49 7.14
N ILE A 236 17.78 -20.20 7.58
CA ILE A 236 17.90 -21.45 8.33
C ILE A 236 17.39 -22.60 7.44
N PRO A 237 18.15 -23.70 7.31
CA PRO A 237 17.77 -24.81 6.44
C PRO A 237 16.49 -25.49 6.91
N ILE A 238 15.81 -26.15 5.96
CA ILE A 238 14.64 -26.99 6.20
C ILE A 238 15.04 -28.46 6.16
N ASP A 239 14.57 -29.24 7.13
CA ASP A 239 14.64 -30.71 7.13
C ASP A 239 13.22 -31.33 7.07
N ALA A 240 13.12 -32.63 7.30
CA ALA A 240 11.84 -33.35 7.26
C ALA A 240 10.82 -32.86 8.31
N ASP A 241 11.29 -32.19 9.37
CA ASP A 241 10.48 -31.61 10.44
C ASP A 241 10.37 -30.08 10.31
N GLY A 242 10.69 -29.48 9.17
CA GLY A 242 10.60 -28.02 8.95
C GLY A 242 11.88 -27.27 9.33
N LEU A 243 11.74 -26.05 9.88
CA LEU A 243 12.87 -25.18 10.23
C LEU A 243 13.88 -25.91 11.14
N ALA A 244 15.15 -25.98 10.71
CA ALA A 244 16.21 -26.76 11.34
C ALA A 244 17.41 -25.93 11.82
N PRO A 245 17.23 -25.11 12.87
CA PRO A 245 18.34 -24.35 13.45
C PRO A 245 19.28 -25.29 14.21
N ARG A 246 20.58 -25.10 13.99
CA ARG A 246 21.63 -25.83 14.69
C ARG A 246 22.05 -25.07 15.96
N PRO A 247 22.71 -25.73 16.93
CA PRO A 247 23.15 -25.07 18.16
C PRO A 247 24.02 -23.82 17.92
N GLU A 248 24.85 -23.82 16.89
CA GLU A 248 25.63 -22.66 16.47
C GLU A 248 24.79 -21.49 15.98
N ASP A 249 23.63 -21.74 15.37
CA ASP A 249 22.74 -20.68 14.90
C ASP A 249 22.23 -19.87 16.09
N TRP A 250 21.74 -20.55 17.14
CA TRP A 250 21.27 -19.92 18.38
C TRP A 250 22.35 -19.13 19.11
N ARG A 251 23.58 -19.66 19.15
CA ARG A 251 24.69 -19.04 19.89
C ARG A 251 25.30 -17.86 19.14
N ASP A 252 25.55 -18.02 17.85
CA ASP A 252 26.36 -17.09 17.08
C ASP A 252 25.48 -16.02 16.40
N ARG A 253 24.20 -16.33 16.16
CA ARG A 253 23.23 -15.49 15.44
C ARG A 253 21.83 -15.54 16.07
N PRO A 254 21.68 -15.24 17.36
CA PRO A 254 20.39 -15.34 18.06
C PRO A 254 19.32 -14.46 17.38
N PRO A 255 18.09 -14.97 17.17
CA PRO A 255 17.03 -14.23 16.51
C PRO A 255 16.31 -13.28 17.47
N ARG A 256 15.84 -12.15 16.93
CA ARG A 256 14.70 -11.41 17.49
C ARG A 256 13.38 -11.98 17.00
N LEU A 257 13.32 -12.34 15.71
CA LEU A 257 12.16 -12.93 15.04
C LEU A 257 12.50 -14.26 14.39
N ILE A 258 11.57 -15.21 14.44
CA ILE A 258 11.65 -16.50 13.76
C ILE A 258 10.38 -16.67 12.94
N TYR A 259 10.49 -16.72 11.61
CA TYR A 259 9.35 -17.00 10.74
C TYR A 259 9.29 -18.48 10.38
N ILE A 260 8.11 -19.08 10.55
CA ILE A 260 7.87 -20.51 10.31
C ILE A 260 6.55 -20.77 9.59
N THR A 261 6.48 -21.85 8.83
CA THR A 261 5.24 -22.40 8.24
C THR A 261 4.99 -23.83 8.74
N PRO A 262 4.61 -24.02 10.02
CA PRO A 262 4.78 -25.29 10.72
C PRO A 262 3.73 -26.33 10.35
N SER A 263 2.52 -25.91 9.97
CA SER A 263 1.42 -26.78 9.54
C SER A 263 1.77 -27.48 8.23
N HIS A 264 2.37 -26.74 7.30
CA HIS A 264 2.78 -27.19 5.99
C HIS A 264 3.86 -26.23 5.47
N GLN A 265 5.09 -26.72 5.36
CA GLN A 265 6.23 -25.86 5.06
C GLN A 265 6.15 -25.34 3.62
N TYR A 266 6.24 -24.04 3.41
CA TYR A 266 6.27 -23.49 2.06
C TYR A 266 7.72 -23.32 1.55
N PRO A 267 8.14 -23.93 0.42
CA PRO A 267 7.33 -24.67 -0.56
C PRO A 267 7.47 -26.21 -0.48
N LEU A 268 8.25 -26.76 0.47
CA LEU A 268 8.63 -28.18 0.43
C LEU A 268 7.57 -29.14 1.00
N GLY A 269 6.58 -28.62 1.70
CA GLY A 269 5.46 -29.35 2.26
C GLY A 269 5.77 -30.17 3.53
N ALA A 270 6.92 -29.95 4.15
CA ALA A 270 7.25 -30.62 5.42
C ALA A 270 6.25 -30.22 6.53
N VAL A 271 5.85 -31.18 7.36
CA VAL A 271 4.97 -30.91 8.51
C VAL A 271 5.80 -30.93 9.78
N MET A 272 5.88 -29.79 10.47
CA MET A 272 6.73 -29.67 11.65
C MET A 272 6.23 -30.57 12.80
N SER A 273 7.10 -31.48 13.25
CA SER A 273 6.78 -32.42 14.33
C SER A 273 6.53 -31.71 15.66
N LEU A 274 5.77 -32.35 16.54
CA LEU A 274 5.48 -31.80 17.88
C LEU A 274 6.78 -31.54 18.67
N GLU A 275 7.77 -32.44 18.55
CA GLU A 275 9.08 -32.28 19.17
C GLU A 275 9.77 -31.00 18.70
N ARG A 276 9.80 -30.75 17.37
CA ARG A 276 10.39 -29.53 16.80
C ARG A 276 9.65 -28.28 17.26
N ARG A 277 8.31 -28.30 17.29
CA ARG A 277 7.49 -27.17 17.77
C ARG A 277 7.80 -26.81 19.23
N LEU A 278 7.85 -27.82 20.11
CA LEU A 278 8.17 -27.61 21.53
C LEU A 278 9.62 -27.15 21.75
N ALA A 279 10.57 -27.69 21.00
CA ALA A 279 11.97 -27.27 21.05
C ALA A 279 12.14 -25.81 20.61
N LEU A 280 11.52 -25.41 19.49
CA LEU A 280 11.55 -24.03 19.02
C LEU A 280 10.91 -23.06 20.02
N LEU A 281 9.76 -23.41 20.60
CA LEU A 281 9.12 -22.61 21.65
C LEU A 281 10.04 -22.39 22.86
N ALA A 282 10.68 -23.46 23.35
CA ALA A 282 11.58 -23.38 24.49
C ALA A 282 12.81 -22.52 24.18
N GLN A 283 13.41 -22.69 23.01
CA GLN A 283 14.61 -21.94 22.60
C GLN A 283 14.29 -20.47 22.30
N ALA A 284 13.15 -20.18 21.65
CA ALA A 284 12.69 -18.81 21.40
C ALA A 284 12.46 -18.06 22.72
N ARG A 285 11.83 -18.69 23.72
CA ARG A 285 11.69 -18.11 25.06
C ARG A 285 13.04 -17.83 25.71
N ALA A 286 13.96 -18.78 25.67
CA ALA A 286 15.29 -18.60 26.23
C ALA A 286 16.07 -17.45 25.57
N ALA A 287 15.85 -17.22 24.28
CA ALA A 287 16.45 -16.13 23.51
C ALA A 287 15.69 -14.79 23.61
N GLY A 288 14.47 -14.77 24.18
CA GLY A 288 13.58 -13.61 24.12
C GLY A 288 13.15 -13.25 22.69
N ALA A 289 13.00 -14.26 21.84
CA ALA A 289 12.60 -14.13 20.45
C ALA A 289 11.09 -14.33 20.26
N TRP A 290 10.52 -13.63 19.29
CA TRP A 290 9.17 -13.87 18.80
C TRP A 290 9.19 -14.88 17.66
N ILE A 291 8.17 -15.72 17.61
CA ILE A 291 7.87 -16.61 16.49
C ILE A 291 6.68 -16.01 15.73
N ILE A 292 6.78 -15.93 14.41
CA ILE A 292 5.69 -15.57 13.51
C ILE A 292 5.28 -16.88 12.83
N GLU A 293 4.08 -17.36 13.15
CA GLU A 293 3.49 -18.57 12.58
C GLU A 293 2.64 -18.20 11.36
N ASP A 294 3.14 -18.48 10.15
CA ASP A 294 2.38 -18.27 8.92
C ASP A 294 1.62 -19.55 8.55
N ASP A 295 0.30 -19.44 8.53
CA ASP A 295 -0.61 -20.57 8.59
C ASP A 295 -1.65 -20.50 7.47
N TYR A 296 -1.20 -20.80 6.25
CA TYR A 296 -1.89 -20.41 5.02
C TYR A 296 -2.86 -21.47 4.47
N ASP A 297 -2.69 -22.76 4.79
CA ASP A 297 -3.50 -23.86 4.22
C ASP A 297 -3.88 -24.97 5.21
N SER A 298 -3.80 -24.69 6.50
CA SER A 298 -4.00 -25.68 7.58
C SER A 298 -5.33 -26.43 7.57
N GLU A 299 -6.37 -25.80 7.00
CA GLU A 299 -7.71 -26.32 6.88
C GLU A 299 -7.79 -27.44 5.83
N PHE A 300 -6.83 -27.51 4.91
CA PHE A 300 -6.78 -28.46 3.81
C PHE A 300 -5.93 -29.69 4.16
N ARG A 301 -6.39 -30.46 5.16
CA ARG A 301 -5.75 -31.73 5.52
C ARG A 301 -6.57 -32.92 5.05
N HIS A 302 -6.02 -33.69 4.10
CA HIS A 302 -6.70 -34.87 3.55
C HIS A 302 -6.69 -36.09 4.48
N GLN A 303 -5.74 -36.15 5.42
CA GLN A 303 -5.59 -37.27 6.37
C GLN A 303 -5.28 -36.77 7.78
N GLY A 304 -5.98 -37.32 8.77
CA GLY A 304 -5.82 -36.97 10.18
C GLY A 304 -6.58 -35.72 10.59
N ALA A 305 -6.63 -35.46 11.90
CA ALA A 305 -7.22 -34.24 12.45
C ALA A 305 -6.34 -33.01 12.12
N PRO A 306 -6.91 -31.79 12.10
CA PRO A 306 -6.14 -30.56 12.00
C PRO A 306 -5.04 -30.49 13.07
N LEU A 307 -3.87 -29.97 12.72
CA LEU A 307 -2.82 -29.70 13.72
C LEU A 307 -3.13 -28.43 14.49
N SER A 308 -2.90 -28.48 15.79
CA SER A 308 -2.90 -27.27 16.61
C SER A 308 -1.79 -26.33 16.16
N ALA A 309 -2.08 -25.03 16.19
CA ALA A 309 -1.07 -23.99 16.01
C ALA A 309 0.02 -24.12 17.08
N VAL A 310 1.25 -23.71 16.75
CA VAL A 310 2.37 -23.65 17.71
C VAL A 310 2.01 -22.77 18.89
N GLN A 311 1.33 -21.65 18.64
CA GLN A 311 0.83 -20.74 19.68
C GLN A 311 0.00 -21.46 20.76
N GLY A 312 -0.84 -22.43 20.36
CA GLY A 312 -1.76 -23.14 21.26
C GLY A 312 -1.10 -24.18 22.17
N LEU A 313 0.18 -24.52 21.94
CA LEU A 313 0.89 -25.59 22.63
C LEU A 313 1.37 -25.20 24.04
N ALA A 314 1.51 -23.90 24.33
CA ALA A 314 1.96 -23.43 25.63
C ALA A 314 1.22 -22.15 26.04
N GLU A 315 1.04 -21.97 27.35
CA GLU A 315 0.60 -20.68 27.91
C GLU A 315 1.71 -19.64 27.72
N ASP A 316 1.34 -18.39 27.43
CA ASP A 316 2.26 -17.29 27.13
C ASP A 316 3.33 -17.68 26.09
N ALA A 317 2.90 -18.32 24.99
CA ALA A 317 3.77 -18.60 23.86
C ALA A 317 4.17 -17.28 23.18
N PRO A 318 5.46 -17.01 22.92
CA PRO A 318 5.89 -15.82 22.17
C PRO A 318 5.64 -16.02 20.67
N VAL A 319 4.40 -16.35 20.31
CA VAL A 319 3.98 -16.69 18.95
C VAL A 319 2.84 -15.77 18.55
N ILE A 320 2.91 -15.25 17.33
CA ILE A 320 1.86 -14.50 16.65
C ILE A 320 1.36 -15.32 15.48
#